data_AF-A0A516TNS4-F1
#
_entry.id   AF-A0A516TNS4-F1
#
_cell.length_a   1.000
_cell.length_b   1.000
_cell.length_c   1.000
_cell.angle_alpha   90.00
_cell.angle_beta   90.00
_cell.angle_gamma   90.00
#
_symmetry.space_group_name_H-M   'P 1'
#
loop_
_entity.id
_entity.type
_entity.pdbx_description
1 polymer ?
#
loop_
_entity_poly.entity_id
_entity_poly.type
_entity_poly.pdbx_seq_one_letter_code
_entity_poly.pdbx_strand_id
1 'polypeptide(L)'
;MQSIKVNIGVCGRFHFHNYVSYLAEKGVLNRFYFSQKIGAPKNLGKAASVSKNLWIKEYLMRGIGPFLQDHYAEQFLSFCHEIWQNLVLQNWDSAPIFHLLLHGTGLRIIKKTKSENGIVLVEIVNAHPLELAKLLEEEDEKRLSLPKKNHLWAAEKKRIEEIYESDFLLVPSNWVLSSLIKYGIDKKKIFKFLME
;
A
#
# COMPACT_ATOMS: atom_id res chain seq x y z
N MET A 1 15.60 20.95 -17.52
CA MET A 1 14.40 20.16 -17.13
C MET A 1 14.45 19.96 -15.63
N GLN A 2 13.38 20.27 -14.90
CA GLN A 2 13.28 19.89 -13.48
C GLN A 2 13.35 18.36 -13.40
N SER A 3 14.22 17.83 -12.53
CA SER A 3 14.28 16.40 -12.26
C SER A 3 12.95 15.96 -11.65
N ILE A 4 12.29 14.96 -12.24
CA ILE A 4 11.06 14.39 -11.70
C ILE A 4 11.36 13.87 -10.29
N LYS A 5 10.48 14.20 -9.34
CA LYS A 5 10.58 13.81 -7.93
C LYS A 5 9.43 12.87 -7.56
N VAL A 6 9.73 11.90 -6.69
CA VAL A 6 8.74 10.90 -6.24
C VAL A 6 8.72 10.77 -4.73
N ASN A 7 7.51 10.72 -4.18
CA ASN A 7 7.26 10.24 -2.82
C ASN A 7 6.91 8.76 -2.87
N ILE A 8 7.48 7.98 -1.95
CA ILE A 8 7.17 6.56 -1.79
C ILE A 8 6.53 6.32 -0.42
N GLY A 9 5.41 5.61 -0.38
CA GLY A 9 4.70 5.25 0.84
C GLY A 9 4.54 3.74 0.99
N VAL A 10 4.85 3.22 2.18
CA VAL A 10 4.56 1.82 2.54
C VAL A 10 4.19 1.67 4.01
N CYS A 11 3.06 1.04 4.29
CA CYS A 11 2.52 0.90 5.65
C CYS A 11 3.09 -0.33 6.39
N GLY A 12 4.41 -0.53 6.35
CA GLY A 12 5.05 -1.67 7.04
C GLY A 12 6.47 -1.97 6.60
N ARG A 13 6.88 -3.24 6.79
CA ARG A 13 8.17 -3.79 6.36
C ARG A 13 8.02 -4.39 4.96
N PHE A 14 8.57 -3.74 3.94
CA PHE A 14 8.47 -4.22 2.56
C PHE A 14 9.75 -3.98 1.74
N HIS A 15 9.83 -4.68 0.60
CA HIS A 15 11.01 -4.82 -0.27
C HIS A 15 11.52 -3.54 -0.96
N PHE A 16 10.95 -2.37 -0.66
CA PHE A 16 11.38 -1.12 -1.29
C PHE A 16 12.78 -0.66 -0.89
N HIS A 17 13.42 -1.20 0.14
CA HIS A 17 14.73 -0.71 0.61
C HIS A 17 15.78 -0.59 -0.51
N ASN A 18 15.85 -1.57 -1.41
CA ASN A 18 16.78 -1.51 -2.56
C ASN A 18 16.32 -0.45 -3.58
N TYR A 19 15.02 -0.42 -3.88
CA TYR A 19 14.42 0.51 -4.83
C TYR A 19 14.52 1.98 -4.38
N VAL A 20 14.19 2.29 -3.11
CA VAL A 20 14.32 3.65 -2.57
C VAL A 20 15.78 4.10 -2.51
N SER A 21 16.71 3.20 -2.19
CA SER A 21 18.14 3.54 -2.20
C SER A 21 18.59 3.90 -3.61
N TYR A 22 18.20 3.11 -4.63
CA TYR A 22 18.48 3.40 -6.04
C TYR A 22 17.91 4.75 -6.49
N LEU A 23 16.65 5.04 -6.15
CA LEU A 23 16.02 6.32 -6.50
C LEU A 23 16.67 7.52 -5.80
N ALA A 24 17.14 7.34 -4.56
CA ALA A 24 17.88 8.36 -3.84
C ALA A 24 19.24 8.63 -4.49
N GLU A 25 19.95 7.58 -4.93
CA GLU A 25 21.22 7.71 -5.66
C GLU A 25 21.08 8.46 -6.98
N LYS A 26 19.96 8.27 -7.69
CA LYS A 26 19.63 9.01 -8.91
C LYS A 26 19.08 10.42 -8.65
N GLY A 27 18.92 10.82 -7.38
CA GLY A 27 18.37 12.11 -7.02
C GLY A 27 16.89 12.29 -7.40
N VAL A 28 16.15 11.19 -7.57
CA VAL A 28 14.72 11.17 -7.93
C VAL A 28 13.82 11.07 -6.68
N LEU A 29 14.30 10.39 -5.62
CA LEU A 29 13.54 10.27 -4.37
C LEU A 29 13.38 11.63 -3.68
N ASN A 30 12.15 12.00 -3.36
CA ASN A 30 11.82 13.17 -2.54
C ASN A 30 11.62 12.79 -1.07
N ARG A 31 10.68 11.88 -0.80
CA ARG A 31 10.44 11.32 0.53
C ARG A 31 10.14 9.84 0.46
N PHE A 32 10.57 9.12 1.50
CA PHE A 32 10.16 7.73 1.74
C PHE A 32 9.46 7.62 3.09
N TYR A 33 8.16 7.36 3.07
CA TYR A 33 7.33 7.16 4.26
C TYR A 33 7.16 5.67 4.52
N PHE A 34 7.56 5.22 5.70
CA PHE A 34 7.46 3.81 6.06
C PHE A 34 7.18 3.62 7.56
N SER A 35 6.96 2.38 7.99
CA SER A 35 6.71 2.07 9.40
C SER A 35 7.39 0.78 9.82
N GLN A 36 8.39 0.89 10.69
CA GLN A 36 9.15 -0.23 11.26
C GLN A 36 9.60 0.08 12.70
N LYS A 37 10.05 -0.94 13.44
CA LYS A 37 10.61 -0.74 14.80
C LYS A 37 11.77 0.26 14.78
N ILE A 38 11.93 1.00 15.87
CA ILE A 38 13.16 1.77 16.11
C ILE A 38 14.33 0.78 16.20
N GLY A 39 15.45 1.12 15.57
CA GLY A 39 16.65 0.26 15.55
C GLY A 39 16.58 -0.95 14.60
N ALA A 40 15.50 -1.15 13.86
CA ALA A 40 15.47 -2.16 12.80
C ALA A 40 16.58 -1.88 11.78
N PRO A 41 17.32 -2.90 11.29
CA PRO A 41 18.40 -2.70 10.34
C PRO A 41 17.86 -2.07 9.04
N LYS A 42 18.46 -0.95 8.66
CA LYS A 42 18.08 -0.15 7.49
C LYS A 42 19.23 -0.15 6.51
N ASN A 43 19.12 -0.90 5.43
CA ASN A 43 19.95 -0.62 4.26
C ASN A 43 19.22 0.40 3.38
N LEU A 44 19.22 1.66 3.82
CA LEU A 44 18.57 2.77 3.09
C LEU A 44 19.59 3.65 2.36
N GLY A 45 20.91 3.46 2.57
CA GLY A 45 21.95 4.26 1.93
C GLY A 45 21.65 5.76 1.94
N LYS A 46 21.70 6.39 0.76
CA LYS A 46 21.37 7.81 0.57
C LYS A 46 19.91 8.17 0.83
N ALA A 47 18.98 7.21 0.82
CA ALA A 47 17.57 7.47 1.12
C ALA A 47 17.35 7.80 2.61
N ALA A 48 18.27 7.45 3.51
CA ALA A 48 18.10 7.63 4.95
C ALA A 48 17.78 9.09 5.35
N SER A 49 18.40 10.09 4.72
CA SER A 49 18.19 11.52 5.01
C SER A 49 16.81 12.04 4.61
N VAL A 50 16.16 11.40 3.65
CA VAL A 50 14.84 11.77 3.13
C VAL A 50 13.72 10.83 3.59
N SER A 51 14.07 9.83 4.40
CA SER A 51 13.13 8.82 4.89
C SER A 51 12.50 9.22 6.23
N LYS A 52 11.21 8.91 6.39
CA LYS A 52 10.44 9.11 7.62
C LYS A 52 9.92 7.77 8.12
N ASN A 53 10.46 7.30 9.25
CA ASN A 53 9.98 6.10 9.93
C ASN A 53 8.86 6.47 10.91
N LEU A 54 7.63 6.13 10.55
CA LEU A 54 6.41 6.42 11.31
C LEU A 54 6.05 5.19 12.16
N TRP A 55 6.86 4.94 13.19
CA TRP A 55 6.91 3.69 13.93
C TRP A 55 5.77 3.50 14.95
N ILE A 56 5.00 4.54 15.29
CA ILE A 56 4.01 4.51 16.38
C ILE A 56 3.05 3.32 16.25
N LYS A 57 2.50 3.09 15.05
CA LYS A 57 1.58 1.96 14.83
C LYS A 57 2.22 0.59 15.12
N GLU A 58 3.51 0.42 14.90
CA GLU A 58 4.21 -0.86 15.10
C GLU A 58 4.29 -1.25 16.58
N TYR A 59 4.38 -0.25 17.46
CA TYR A 59 4.41 -0.49 18.90
C TYR A 59 3.00 -0.68 19.45
N LEU A 60 2.01 0.08 18.94
CA LEU A 60 0.60 -0.14 19.27
C LEU A 60 0.14 -1.55 18.85
N MET A 61 0.43 -1.95 17.61
CA MET A 61 0.09 -3.28 17.08
C MET A 61 0.69 -4.41 17.92
N ARG A 62 1.93 -4.26 18.40
CA ARG A 62 2.57 -5.29 19.23
C ARG A 62 2.16 -5.27 20.69
N GLY A 63 1.89 -4.08 21.24
CA GLY A 63 1.54 -3.92 22.64
C GLY A 63 0.09 -4.25 22.93
N ILE A 64 -0.82 -3.95 22.00
CA ILE A 64 -2.27 -4.11 22.21
C ILE A 64 -2.82 -5.28 21.40
N GLY A 65 -2.31 -5.51 20.18
CA GLY A 65 -2.84 -6.52 19.25
C GLY A 65 -3.02 -7.92 19.84
N PRO A 66 -2.05 -8.47 20.60
CA PRO A 66 -2.18 -9.79 21.21
C PRO A 66 -3.32 -9.93 22.24
N PHE A 67 -3.84 -8.81 22.75
CA PHE A 67 -4.89 -8.78 23.78
C PHE A 67 -6.29 -8.56 23.21
N LEU A 68 -6.42 -8.40 21.89
CA LEU A 68 -7.69 -8.16 21.23
C LEU A 68 -8.27 -9.47 20.68
N GLN A 69 -9.57 -9.68 20.92
CA GLN A 69 -10.33 -10.72 20.23
C GLN A 69 -10.54 -10.34 18.75
N ASP A 70 -10.78 -11.32 17.88
CA ASP A 70 -10.82 -11.17 16.41
C ASP A 70 -11.67 -9.98 15.92
N HIS A 71 -12.86 -9.77 16.52
CA HIS A 71 -13.74 -8.65 16.13
C HIS A 71 -13.12 -7.27 16.39
N TYR A 72 -12.39 -7.12 17.50
CA TYR A 72 -11.72 -5.86 17.86
C TYR A 72 -10.38 -5.71 17.14
N ALA A 73 -9.75 -6.82 16.74
CA ALA A 73 -8.48 -6.81 16.02
C ALA A 73 -8.59 -6.08 14.67
N GLU A 74 -9.68 -6.29 13.91
CA GLU A 74 -9.91 -5.60 12.63
C GLU A 74 -10.08 -4.08 12.82
N GLN A 75 -10.91 -3.68 13.78
CA GLN A 75 -11.14 -2.26 14.09
C GLN A 75 -9.84 -1.58 14.54
N PHE A 76 -9.07 -2.25 15.39
CA PHE A 76 -7.80 -1.76 15.87
C PHE A 76 -6.74 -1.66 14.77
N LEU A 77 -6.70 -2.61 13.83
CA LEU A 77 -5.83 -2.55 12.66
C LEU A 77 -6.19 -1.33 11.78
N SER A 78 -7.48 -1.14 11.51
CA SER A 78 -7.96 0.04 10.79
C SER A 78 -7.55 1.35 11.49
N PHE A 79 -7.68 1.41 12.82
CA PHE A 79 -7.22 2.54 13.62
C PHE A 79 -5.70 2.77 13.49
N CYS A 80 -4.89 1.71 13.58
CA CYS A 80 -3.44 1.79 13.38
C CYS A 80 -3.05 2.31 11.99
N HIS A 81 -3.83 1.96 10.96
CA HIS A 81 -3.65 2.48 9.61
C HIS A 81 -3.99 3.98 9.50
N GLU A 82 -5.03 4.44 10.20
CA GLU A 82 -5.34 5.88 10.27
C GLU A 82 -4.25 6.69 10.98
N ILE A 83 -3.65 6.14 12.05
CA ILE A 83 -2.48 6.75 12.70
C ILE A 83 -1.35 6.93 11.69
N TRP A 84 -1.03 5.89 10.91
CA TRP A 84 0.03 5.99 9.91
C TRP A 84 -0.28 7.06 8.86
N GLN A 85 -1.49 7.09 8.31
CA GLN A 85 -1.91 8.11 7.35
C GLN A 85 -1.77 9.53 7.92
N ASN A 86 -2.24 9.76 9.14
CA ASN A 86 -2.12 11.05 9.80
C ASN A 86 -0.66 11.49 9.93
N LEU A 87 0.21 10.58 10.34
CA LEU A 87 1.64 10.86 10.47
C LEU A 87 2.31 11.13 9.12
N VAL A 88 1.91 10.45 8.04
CA VAL A 88 2.37 10.77 6.69
C VAL A 88 1.95 12.17 6.31
N LEU A 89 0.67 12.51 6.50
CA LEU A 89 0.12 13.82 6.14
C LEU A 89 0.77 14.96 6.94
N GLN A 90 1.09 14.75 8.23
CA GLN A 90 1.82 15.71 9.06
C GLN A 90 3.27 15.93 8.59
N ASN A 91 3.86 14.92 7.94
CA ASN A 91 5.22 14.98 7.40
C ASN A 91 5.21 15.10 5.86
N TRP A 92 4.06 15.47 5.27
CA TRP A 92 3.89 15.48 3.83
C TRP A 92 4.78 16.56 3.20
N ASP A 93 5.44 16.19 2.12
CA ASP A 93 6.27 17.07 1.31
C ASP A 93 5.84 16.87 -0.14
N SER A 94 5.43 17.92 -0.83
CA SER A 94 4.78 17.76 -2.14
C SER A 94 5.75 17.18 -3.17
N ALA A 95 5.24 16.29 -4.03
CA ALA A 95 5.98 15.72 -5.15
C ALA A 95 5.04 15.47 -6.35
N PRO A 96 5.54 15.58 -7.60
CA PRO A 96 4.74 15.30 -8.79
C PRO A 96 4.18 13.89 -8.86
N ILE A 97 4.83 12.91 -8.21
CA ILE A 97 4.40 11.51 -8.20
C ILE A 97 4.38 11.00 -6.76
N PHE A 98 3.31 10.29 -6.40
CA PHE A 98 3.23 9.46 -5.21
C PHE A 98 3.09 7.99 -5.61
N HIS A 99 4.05 7.17 -5.19
CA HIS A 99 4.05 5.73 -5.38
C HIS A 99 3.73 5.04 -4.05
N LEU A 100 2.63 4.30 -4.02
CA LEU A 100 2.13 3.60 -2.83
C LEU A 100 2.06 2.09 -3.09
N LEU A 101 2.42 1.29 -2.10
CA LEU A 101 2.07 -0.13 -2.10
C LEU A 101 0.63 -0.32 -1.59
N LEU A 102 -0.19 -1.05 -2.35
CA LEU A 102 -1.60 -1.27 -2.03
C LEU A 102 -1.76 -1.99 -0.69
N HIS A 103 -2.40 -1.32 0.28
CA HIS A 103 -2.64 -1.88 1.60
C HIS A 103 -4.00 -1.49 2.21
N GLY A 104 -4.73 -0.52 1.64
CA GLY A 104 -5.95 0.04 2.23
C GLY A 104 -5.65 1.09 3.31
N THR A 105 -4.51 1.78 3.19
CA THR A 105 -3.94 2.70 4.17
C THR A 105 -3.41 4.01 3.58
N GLY A 106 -3.73 4.35 2.34
CA GLY A 106 -3.21 5.49 1.63
C GLY A 106 -4.27 6.40 1.01
N LEU A 107 -5.57 6.08 1.12
CA LEU A 107 -6.65 6.84 0.48
C LEU A 107 -6.59 8.35 0.74
N ARG A 108 -6.30 8.79 1.98
CA ARG A 108 -6.21 10.23 2.28
C ARG A 108 -4.95 10.87 1.70
N ILE A 109 -3.87 10.11 1.57
CA ILE A 109 -2.62 10.54 0.95
C ILE A 109 -2.78 10.63 -0.58
N ILE A 110 -3.52 9.69 -1.18
CA ILE A 110 -3.94 9.73 -2.59
C ILE A 110 -4.75 10.99 -2.87
N LYS A 111 -5.79 11.25 -2.07
CA LYS A 111 -6.61 12.47 -2.18
C LYS A 111 -5.76 13.74 -2.01
N LYS A 112 -4.83 13.75 -1.05
CA LYS A 112 -3.88 14.86 -0.86
C LYS A 112 -3.01 15.08 -2.09
N THR A 113 -2.43 14.02 -2.65
CA THR A 113 -1.61 14.08 -3.86
C THR A 113 -2.39 14.64 -5.05
N LYS A 114 -3.61 14.13 -5.27
CA LYS A 114 -4.49 14.59 -6.37
C LYS A 114 -4.90 16.06 -6.20
N SER A 115 -5.13 16.52 -4.96
CA SER A 115 -5.40 17.93 -4.69
C SER A 115 -4.24 18.87 -5.02
N GLU A 116 -3.03 18.32 -5.15
CA GLU A 116 -1.82 19.03 -5.56
C GLU A 116 -1.49 18.81 -7.05
N ASN A 117 -2.42 18.25 -7.83
CA ASN A 117 -2.23 17.84 -9.23
C ASN A 117 -1.10 16.82 -9.43
N GLY A 118 -0.75 16.06 -8.39
CA GLY A 118 0.21 14.97 -8.48
C GLY A 118 -0.41 13.70 -9.06
N ILE A 119 0.44 12.83 -9.59
CA ILE A 119 0.09 11.51 -10.14
C ILE A 119 0.23 10.45 -9.04
N VAL A 120 -0.75 9.57 -8.94
CA VAL A 120 -0.76 8.44 -8.00
C VAL A 120 -0.52 7.14 -8.76
N LEU A 121 0.60 6.49 -8.43
CA LEU A 121 0.97 5.15 -8.87
C LEU A 121 0.78 4.17 -7.71
N VAL A 122 -0.06 3.15 -7.87
CA VAL A 122 -0.27 2.13 -6.85
C VAL A 122 0.30 0.79 -7.31
N GLU A 123 1.18 0.20 -6.52
CA GLU A 123 1.69 -1.15 -6.73
C GLU A 123 0.78 -2.17 -6.09
N ILE A 124 0.34 -3.14 -6.88
CA ILE A 124 -0.60 -4.17 -6.48
C ILE A 124 0.13 -5.51 -6.41
N VAL A 125 0.14 -6.14 -5.24
CA VAL A 125 0.84 -7.43 -5.03
C VAL A 125 -0.07 -8.66 -5.11
N ASN A 126 -1.40 -8.47 -5.10
CA ASN A 126 -2.39 -9.56 -5.12
C ASN A 126 -3.45 -9.32 -6.20
N ALA A 127 -4.30 -10.32 -6.47
CA ALA A 127 -5.46 -10.13 -7.33
C ALA A 127 -6.41 -9.04 -6.79
N HIS A 128 -7.31 -8.55 -7.65
CA HIS A 128 -8.37 -7.62 -7.22
C HIS A 128 -9.09 -8.16 -5.97
N PRO A 129 -9.38 -7.35 -4.93
CA PRO A 129 -9.94 -7.86 -3.68
C PRO A 129 -11.22 -8.68 -3.83
N LEU A 130 -12.10 -8.31 -4.77
CA LEU A 130 -13.30 -9.10 -5.09
C LEU A 130 -12.97 -10.46 -5.73
N GLU A 131 -11.89 -10.58 -6.50
CA GLU A 131 -11.45 -11.88 -7.04
C GLU A 131 -10.96 -12.77 -5.92
N LEU A 132 -10.15 -12.21 -5.01
CA LEU A 132 -9.63 -12.95 -3.87
C LEU A 132 -10.76 -13.42 -2.95
N ALA A 133 -11.71 -12.54 -2.64
CA ALA A 133 -12.89 -12.89 -1.84
C ALA A 133 -13.68 -14.05 -2.49
N LYS A 134 -13.91 -13.97 -3.80
CA LYS A 134 -14.58 -15.04 -4.55
C LYS A 134 -13.83 -16.37 -4.45
N LEU A 135 -12.50 -16.37 -4.62
CA LEU A 135 -11.69 -17.59 -4.51
C LEU A 135 -11.78 -18.21 -3.12
N LEU A 136 -11.72 -17.38 -2.06
CA LEU A 136 -11.83 -17.85 -0.69
C LEU A 136 -13.22 -18.43 -0.39
N GLU A 137 -14.29 -17.80 -0.89
CA GLU A 137 -15.65 -18.34 -0.79
C GLU A 137 -15.76 -19.71 -1.49
N GLU A 138 -15.15 -19.86 -2.67
CA GLU A 138 -15.15 -21.13 -3.39
C GLU A 138 -14.37 -22.23 -2.65
N GLU A 139 -13.24 -21.91 -2.02
CA GLU A 139 -12.45 -22.87 -1.23
C GLU A 139 -13.20 -23.32 0.04
N ASP A 140 -13.79 -22.37 0.78
CA ASP A 140 -14.57 -22.64 1.99
C ASP A 140 -15.76 -23.56 1.67
N GLU A 141 -16.57 -23.21 0.68
CA GLU A 141 -17.80 -23.93 0.36
C GLU A 141 -17.54 -25.28 -0.33
N LYS A 142 -16.69 -25.31 -1.36
CA LYS A 142 -16.60 -26.48 -2.26
C LYS A 142 -15.56 -27.50 -1.84
N ARG A 143 -14.50 -27.08 -1.15
CA ARG A 143 -13.35 -27.95 -0.87
C ARG A 143 -13.24 -28.31 0.60
N LEU A 144 -13.50 -27.34 1.49
CA LEU A 144 -13.32 -27.53 2.92
C LEU A 144 -14.63 -27.75 3.68
N SER A 145 -15.79 -27.54 3.04
CA SER A 145 -17.11 -27.63 3.67
C SER A 145 -17.23 -26.76 4.94
N LEU A 146 -16.58 -25.58 4.92
CA LEU A 146 -16.62 -24.62 6.01
C LEU A 146 -17.88 -23.74 5.91
N PRO A 147 -18.37 -23.19 7.04
CA PRO A 147 -19.45 -22.22 7.01
C PRO A 147 -19.08 -21.01 6.15
N LYS A 148 -20.03 -20.53 5.35
CA LYS A 148 -19.83 -19.34 4.50
C LYS A 148 -19.41 -18.15 5.36
N LYS A 149 -18.26 -17.56 5.03
CA LYS A 149 -17.75 -16.34 5.65
C LYS A 149 -17.76 -15.20 4.63
N ASN A 150 -17.94 -13.99 5.12
CA ASN A 150 -17.72 -12.80 4.29
C ASN A 150 -16.20 -12.52 4.25
N HIS A 151 -15.59 -12.70 3.08
CA HIS A 151 -14.17 -12.43 2.84
C HIS A 151 -13.90 -10.99 2.37
N LEU A 152 -14.95 -10.16 2.23
CA LEU A 152 -14.85 -8.75 1.88
C LEU A 152 -14.87 -7.87 3.13
N TRP A 153 -13.78 -7.91 3.88
CA TRP A 153 -13.57 -7.13 5.10
C TRP A 153 -13.45 -5.62 4.83
N ALA A 154 -13.51 -4.81 5.88
CA ALA A 154 -13.43 -3.36 5.74
C ALA A 154 -12.11 -2.89 5.09
N ALA A 155 -11.01 -3.60 5.37
CA ALA A 155 -9.71 -3.33 4.75
C ALA A 155 -9.70 -3.58 3.24
N GLU A 156 -10.41 -4.61 2.76
CA GLU A 156 -10.51 -4.90 1.33
C GLU A 156 -11.30 -3.83 0.58
N LYS A 157 -12.36 -3.31 1.20
CA LYS A 157 -13.13 -2.18 0.64
C LYS A 157 -12.25 -0.93 0.47
N LYS A 158 -11.42 -0.61 1.47
CA LYS A 158 -10.45 0.49 1.38
C LYS A 158 -9.42 0.26 0.25
N ARG A 159 -8.97 -0.97 0.03
CA ARG A 159 -8.07 -1.30 -1.09
C ARG A 159 -8.75 -1.12 -2.45
N ILE A 160 -10.02 -1.50 -2.57
CA ILE A 160 -10.79 -1.24 -3.79
C ILE A 160 -10.82 0.27 -4.04
N GLU A 161 -11.15 1.09 -3.04
CA GLU A 161 -11.14 2.54 -3.18
C GLU A 161 -9.77 3.09 -3.62
N GLU A 162 -8.66 2.59 -3.07
CA GLU A 162 -7.31 2.98 -3.51
C GLU A 162 -7.04 2.66 -4.98
N ILE A 163 -7.46 1.48 -5.44
CA ILE A 163 -7.32 1.06 -6.84
C ILE A 163 -8.06 2.04 -7.75
N TYR A 164 -9.32 2.35 -7.45
CA TYR A 164 -10.14 3.22 -8.29
C TYR A 164 -9.72 4.69 -8.26
N GLU A 165 -9.19 5.16 -7.13
CA GLU A 165 -8.72 6.54 -7.00
C GLU A 165 -7.34 6.79 -7.62
N SER A 166 -6.59 5.72 -7.91
CA SER A 166 -5.27 5.81 -8.54
C SER A 166 -5.34 6.20 -10.03
N ASP A 167 -4.28 6.87 -10.49
CA ASP A 167 -4.11 7.20 -11.91
C ASP A 167 -3.54 6.00 -12.66
N PHE A 168 -2.56 5.34 -12.04
CA PHE A 168 -1.87 4.19 -12.62
C PHE A 168 -1.67 3.08 -11.58
N LEU A 169 -1.67 1.85 -12.09
CA LEU A 169 -1.45 0.63 -11.33
C LEU A 169 -0.23 -0.10 -11.86
N LEU A 170 0.59 -0.62 -10.96
CA LEU A 170 1.74 -1.44 -11.30
C LEU A 170 1.47 -2.87 -10.81
N VAL A 171 1.58 -3.85 -11.71
CA VAL A 171 1.21 -5.25 -11.44
C VAL A 171 2.36 -6.22 -11.75
N PRO A 172 2.52 -7.30 -10.96
CA PRO A 172 3.63 -8.24 -11.10
C PRO A 172 3.37 -9.36 -12.10
N SER A 173 2.12 -9.60 -12.51
CA SER A 173 1.78 -10.76 -13.33
C SER A 173 0.54 -10.56 -14.20
N ASN A 174 0.42 -11.41 -15.23
CA ASN A 174 -0.78 -11.46 -16.08
C ASN A 174 -2.02 -11.88 -15.28
N TRP A 175 -1.87 -12.68 -14.22
CA TRP A 175 -2.97 -13.08 -13.35
C TRP A 175 -3.58 -11.87 -12.62
N VAL A 176 -2.72 -11.06 -11.97
CA VAL A 176 -3.16 -9.84 -11.29
C VAL A 176 -3.80 -8.87 -12.29
N LEU A 177 -3.14 -8.65 -13.43
CA LEU A 177 -3.68 -7.82 -14.52
C LEU A 177 -5.08 -8.26 -14.95
N SER A 178 -5.26 -9.56 -15.20
CA SER A 178 -6.54 -10.12 -15.67
C SER A 178 -7.63 -9.94 -14.61
N SER A 179 -7.29 -10.13 -13.33
CA SER A 179 -8.25 -9.91 -12.24
C SER A 179 -8.71 -8.45 -12.17
N LEU A 180 -7.84 -7.47 -12.39
CA LEU A 180 -8.21 -6.04 -12.36
C LEU A 180 -9.11 -5.67 -13.54
N ILE A 181 -8.77 -6.14 -14.75
CA ILE A 181 -9.58 -5.90 -15.96
C ILE A 181 -10.97 -6.53 -15.81
N LYS A 182 -11.05 -7.75 -15.25
CA LYS A 182 -12.32 -8.44 -14.98
C LYS A 182 -13.26 -7.60 -14.11
N TYR A 183 -12.71 -6.83 -13.16
CA TYR A 183 -13.47 -5.93 -12.31
C TYR A 183 -13.52 -4.48 -12.83
N GLY A 184 -13.30 -4.25 -14.13
CA GLY A 184 -13.60 -2.98 -14.78
C GLY A 184 -12.50 -1.92 -14.74
N ILE A 185 -11.28 -2.27 -14.30
CA ILE A 185 -10.14 -1.35 -14.40
C ILE A 185 -9.67 -1.26 -15.85
N ASP A 186 -9.59 -0.04 -16.40
CA ASP A 186 -9.06 0.18 -17.75
C ASP A 186 -7.61 -0.28 -17.85
N LYS A 187 -7.33 -1.16 -18.82
CA LYS A 187 -6.00 -1.68 -19.12
C LYS A 187 -4.98 -0.55 -19.36
N LYS A 188 -5.39 0.60 -19.88
CA LYS A 188 -4.50 1.76 -20.11
C LYS A 188 -3.91 2.35 -18.82
N LYS A 189 -4.55 2.11 -17.67
CA LYS A 189 -4.03 2.50 -16.36
C LYS A 189 -3.01 1.51 -15.79
N ILE A 190 -2.87 0.32 -16.38
CA ILE A 190 -2.11 -0.79 -15.78
C ILE A 190 -0.77 -0.97 -16.50
N PHE A 191 0.32 -0.83 -15.76
CA PHE A 191 1.67 -1.20 -16.17
C PHE A 191 2.04 -2.55 -15.56
N LYS A 192 2.65 -3.44 -16.36
CA LYS A 192 3.15 -4.73 -15.87
C LYS A 192 4.66 -4.67 -15.72
N PHE A 193 5.19 -5.17 -14.61
CA PHE A 193 6.62 -5.46 -14.51
C PHE A 193 7.00 -6.52 -15.55
N LEU A 194 7.87 -6.15 -16.50
CA LEU A 194 8.62 -7.12 -17.27
C LEU A 194 9.83 -7.49 -16.41
N MET A 195 9.70 -8.55 -15.61
CA MET A 195 10.89 -9.27 -15.16
C MET A 195 11.24 -10.24 -16.28
N GLU A 196 12.15 -9.82 -17.16
CA GLU A 196 12.90 -10.73 -18.04
C GLU A 196 13.97 -11.47 -17.23
#